data_AF-A0A7R9USJ9-F1
#
_entry.id   AF-A0A7R9USJ9-F1
#
_cell.length_a   1.000
_cell.length_b   1.000
_cell.length_c   1.000
_cell.angle_alpha   90.00
_cell.angle_beta   90.00
_cell.angle_gamma   90.00
#
_symmetry.space_group_name_H-M   'P 1'
#
loop_
_entity.id
_entity.type
_entity.pdbx_description
1 polymer ?
#
loop_
_entity_poly.entity_id
_entity_poly.type
_entity_poly.pdbx_seq_one_letter_code
_entity_poly.pdbx_strand_id
1 'polypeptide(L)'
;IASKGRPLAWDLPAEPDGSRIGESLLVTYCKRRTSTSFKKDAYRFFSDDIWPELKRSHPALCGNRMKEEVKRRWTALNAAARSAYKAKEMVEERSYLRSILEADPSSLLVRYEYELLAKHAHHAHR
;
A
#
# COMPACT_ATOMS: atom_id res chain seq x y z
N ILE A 1 19.70 2.38 -38.82
CA ILE A 1 19.27 2.44 -37.40
C ILE A 1 17.85 1.90 -37.36
N ALA A 2 17.70 0.59 -37.13
CA ALA A 2 16.40 -0.07 -37.15
C ALA A 2 16.04 -0.48 -35.71
N SER A 3 15.11 0.26 -35.10
CA SER A 3 14.54 -0.05 -33.80
C SER A 3 13.71 -1.32 -33.92
N LYS A 4 14.29 -2.47 -33.58
CA LYS A 4 13.56 -3.73 -33.44
C LYS A 4 12.55 -3.57 -32.29
N GLY A 5 11.27 -3.61 -32.63
CA GLY A 5 10.16 -3.47 -31.71
C GLY A 5 10.27 -4.45 -30.54
N ARG A 6 10.10 -3.93 -29.32
CA ARG A 6 9.87 -4.77 -28.14
C ARG A 6 8.40 -5.23 -28.17
N PRO A 7 8.11 -6.51 -27.92
CA PRO A 7 6.75 -7.02 -27.96
C PRO A 7 5.91 -6.39 -26.85
N LEU A 8 4.70 -5.96 -27.20
CA LEU A 8 3.67 -5.58 -26.24
C LEU A 8 3.15 -6.87 -25.57
N ALA A 9 3.39 -7.01 -24.28
CA ALA A 9 2.97 -8.16 -23.49
C ALA A 9 1.45 -8.09 -23.16
N TRP A 10 0.59 -8.34 -24.15
CA TRP A 10 -0.85 -8.53 -23.93
C TRP A 10 -1.41 -9.86 -24.47
N ASP A 11 -0.57 -10.84 -24.76
CA ASP A 11 -1.01 -12.24 -24.89
C ASP A 11 -0.68 -13.00 -23.59
N LEU A 12 -1.68 -13.14 -22.71
CA LEU A 12 -1.67 -14.17 -21.67
C LEU A 12 -2.50 -15.35 -22.20
N PRO A 13 -1.92 -16.55 -22.41
CA PRO A 13 -2.72 -17.73 -22.62
C PRO A 13 -3.46 -18.07 -21.33
N ALA A 14 -4.77 -18.30 -21.43
CA ALA A 14 -5.53 -18.98 -20.40
C ALA A 14 -5.28 -20.49 -20.56
N GLU A 15 -4.85 -21.18 -19.51
CA GLU A 15 -4.70 -22.64 -19.47
C GLU A 15 -5.06 -23.17 -18.06
N PRO A 16 -5.44 -24.45 -17.92
CA PRO A 16 -6.71 -24.86 -17.33
C PRO A 16 -6.51 -25.79 -16.13
N ASP A 17 -5.65 -25.41 -15.20
CA ASP A 17 -5.38 -26.19 -13.99
C ASP A 17 -5.39 -25.25 -12.79
N GLY A 18 -6.37 -25.43 -11.92
CA GLY A 18 -6.65 -24.61 -10.73
C GLY A 18 -5.58 -24.68 -9.64
N SER A 19 -4.33 -24.35 -9.94
CA SER A 19 -3.21 -24.38 -9.00
C SER A 19 -2.50 -23.02 -8.86
N ARG A 20 -2.84 -22.34 -7.76
CA ARG A 20 -2.07 -21.32 -7.01
C ARG A 20 -1.10 -20.43 -7.80
N ILE A 21 -1.61 -19.33 -8.35
CA ILE A 21 -0.82 -18.11 -8.52
C ILE A 21 -1.57 -16.93 -7.90
N GLY A 22 -1.90 -17.03 -6.61
CA GLY A 22 -2.48 -15.93 -5.82
C GLY A 22 -1.44 -14.97 -5.24
N GLU A 23 -0.18 -15.39 -5.10
CA GLU A 23 0.84 -14.61 -4.36
C GLU A 23 2.01 -14.12 -5.22
N SER A 24 2.33 -14.79 -6.34
CA SER A 24 3.56 -14.48 -7.11
C SER A 24 3.43 -13.22 -7.97
N LEU A 25 2.25 -12.96 -8.54
CA LEU A 25 2.04 -11.76 -9.36
C LEU A 25 1.91 -10.49 -8.51
N LEU A 26 1.29 -10.55 -7.33
CA LEU A 26 1.26 -9.42 -6.38
C LEU A 26 2.67 -9.06 -5.89
N VAL A 27 3.50 -10.04 -5.56
CA VAL A 27 4.89 -9.81 -5.11
C VAL A 27 5.79 -9.29 -6.24
N THR A 28 5.57 -9.72 -7.49
CA THR A 28 6.33 -9.24 -8.66
C THR A 28 5.85 -7.86 -9.14
N TYR A 29 4.56 -7.56 -9.00
CA TYR A 29 3.97 -6.25 -9.30
C TYR A 29 4.43 -5.17 -8.31
N CYS A 30 4.54 -5.50 -7.02
CA CYS A 30 5.08 -4.59 -5.99
C CYS A 30 6.53 -4.12 -6.25
N LYS A 31 7.29 -4.81 -7.10
CA LYS A 31 8.69 -4.46 -7.43
C LYS A 31 8.82 -3.38 -8.52
N ARG A 32 7.73 -2.99 -9.19
CA ARG A 32 7.76 -2.02 -10.30
C ARG A 32 6.91 -0.78 -9.99
N ARG A 33 7.08 -0.19 -8.80
CA ARG A 33 6.50 1.13 -8.45
C ARG A 33 6.97 2.17 -9.47
N THR A 34 6.07 2.60 -10.35
CA THR A 34 6.20 3.84 -11.11
C THR A 34 6.10 5.02 -10.14
N SER A 35 6.51 6.21 -10.58
CA SER A 35 6.75 7.44 -9.79
C SER A 35 5.60 7.97 -8.90
N THR A 36 4.44 7.30 -8.88
CA THR A 36 3.25 7.58 -8.06
C THR A 36 3.23 6.74 -6.78
N SER A 37 4.37 6.59 -6.10
CA SER A 37 4.42 5.83 -4.84
C SER A 37 3.58 6.54 -3.77
N PHE A 38 2.50 5.91 -3.33
CA PHE A 38 1.80 6.31 -2.12
C PHE A 38 2.82 6.44 -0.96
N LYS A 39 2.75 7.56 -0.23
CA LYS A 39 3.87 8.01 0.63
C LYS A 39 3.75 7.56 2.09
N LYS A 40 2.61 7.05 2.54
CA LYS A 40 2.38 6.70 3.96
C LYS A 40 2.08 5.22 4.11
N ASP A 41 2.95 4.47 4.79
CA ASP A 41 2.67 3.08 5.16
C ASP A 41 1.90 2.98 6.49
N ALA A 42 1.40 1.80 6.83
CA ALA A 42 0.70 1.54 8.11
C ALA A 42 1.53 1.99 9.34
N TYR A 43 2.85 1.84 9.30
CA TYR A 43 3.73 2.31 10.37
C TYR A 43 3.70 3.84 10.48
N ARG A 44 3.67 4.56 9.36
CA ARG A 44 3.57 6.02 9.36
C ARG A 44 2.25 6.50 9.95
N PHE A 45 1.13 5.84 9.64
CA PHE A 45 -0.16 6.15 10.28
C PHE A 45 -0.11 5.95 11.79
N PHE A 46 0.46 4.82 12.24
CA PHE A 46 0.65 4.58 13.67
C PHE A 46 1.56 5.60 14.33
N SER A 47 2.67 5.95 13.67
CA SER A 47 3.61 6.94 14.19
C SER A 47 2.96 8.31 14.31
N ASP A 48 2.16 8.73 13.33
CA ASP A 48 1.45 10.01 13.35
C ASP A 48 0.41 10.05 14.50
N ASP A 49 -0.26 8.93 14.79
CA ASP A 49 -1.24 8.82 15.89
C ASP A 49 -0.56 8.83 17.28
N ILE A 50 0.57 8.14 17.45
CA ILE A 50 1.23 7.95 18.76
C ILE A 50 2.20 9.08 19.13
N TRP A 51 2.79 9.75 18.15
CA TRP A 51 3.78 10.79 18.40
C TRP A 51 3.26 11.94 19.28
N PRO A 52 2.06 12.51 19.05
CA PRO A 52 1.50 13.55 19.91
C PRO A 52 1.25 13.07 21.34
N GLU A 53 0.78 11.84 21.51
CA GLU A 53 0.58 11.22 22.81
C GLU A 53 1.90 11.09 23.57
N LEU A 54 2.95 10.58 22.91
CA LEU A 54 4.28 10.46 23.49
C LEU A 54 4.87 11.82 23.85
N LYS A 55 4.72 12.82 22.99
CA LYS A 55 5.22 14.17 23.26
C LYS A 55 4.50 14.82 24.44
N ARG A 56 3.20 14.53 24.62
CA ARG A 56 2.42 15.02 25.77
C ARG A 56 2.83 14.32 27.07
N SER A 57 3.01 13.01 27.05
CA SER A 57 3.37 12.22 28.24
C SER A 57 4.85 12.36 28.62
N HIS A 58 5.70 12.61 27.65
CA HIS A 58 7.16 12.71 27.83
C HIS A 58 7.74 13.89 27.03
N PRO A 59 7.41 15.15 27.42
CA PRO A 59 7.84 16.34 26.67
C PRO A 59 9.35 16.55 26.62
N ALA A 60 10.09 15.93 27.56
CA ALA A 60 11.55 15.99 27.63
C ALA A 60 12.27 15.00 26.70
N LEU A 61 11.58 14.08 26.04
CA LEU A 61 12.22 13.16 25.10
C LEU A 61 12.70 13.90 23.86
N CYS A 62 13.91 13.57 23.40
CA CYS A 62 14.42 14.06 22.13
C CYS A 62 13.85 13.24 20.96
N GLY A 63 13.87 13.81 19.75
CA GLY A 63 13.25 13.19 18.56
C GLY A 63 13.75 11.78 18.25
N ASN A 64 15.02 11.46 18.54
CA ASN A 64 15.54 10.10 18.33
C ASN A 64 14.95 9.09 19.34
N ARG A 65 14.87 9.45 20.62
CA ARG A 65 14.24 8.59 21.64
C ARG A 65 12.74 8.41 21.41
N MET A 66 12.05 9.44 20.90
CA MET A 66 10.65 9.30 20.49
C MET A 66 10.49 8.26 19.36
N LYS A 67 11.35 8.29 18.34
CA LYS A 67 11.32 7.29 17.25
C LYS A 67 11.54 5.87 17.75
N GLU A 68 12.50 5.68 18.66
CA GLU A 68 12.76 4.38 19.29
C GLU A 68 11.53 3.88 20.06
N GLU A 69 10.89 4.75 20.83
CA GLU A 69 9.70 4.41 21.60
C GLU A 69 8.49 4.09 20.69
N VAL A 70 8.28 4.86 19.62
CA VAL A 70 7.26 4.53 18.60
C VAL A 70 7.54 3.17 17.99
N LYS A 71 8.79 2.89 17.58
CA LYS A 71 9.17 1.59 17.01
C LYS A 71 8.90 0.45 18.00
N ARG A 72 9.27 0.64 19.27
CA ARG A 72 9.01 -0.33 20.35
C ARG A 72 7.52 -0.62 20.49
N ARG A 73 6.69 0.42 20.55
CA ARG A 73 5.23 0.26 20.64
C ARG A 73 4.63 -0.42 19.40
N TRP A 74 5.13 -0.10 18.20
CA TRP A 74 4.72 -0.78 16.96
C TRP A 74 5.06 -2.29 16.98
N THR A 75 6.26 -2.64 17.44
CA THR A 75 6.67 -4.04 17.57
C THR A 75 5.83 -4.80 18.61
N ALA A 76 5.32 -4.11 19.63
CA ALA A 76 4.45 -4.67 20.65
C ALA A 76 2.98 -4.83 20.21
N LEU A 77 2.55 -4.18 19.13
CA LEU A 77 1.19 -4.35 18.61
C LEU A 77 0.94 -5.79 18.14
N ASN A 78 -0.24 -6.31 18.48
CA ASN A 78 -0.74 -7.56 17.95
C ASN A 78 -1.14 -7.44 16.46
N ALA A 79 -1.34 -8.58 15.81
CA ALA A 79 -1.68 -8.62 14.38
C ALA A 79 -2.98 -7.88 14.04
N ALA A 80 -4.00 -7.93 14.92
CA ALA A 80 -5.26 -7.23 14.74
C ALA A 80 -5.09 -5.70 14.73
N ALA A 81 -4.34 -5.16 15.69
CA ALA A 81 -4.04 -3.73 15.77
C ALA A 81 -3.22 -3.26 14.55
N ARG A 82 -2.23 -4.04 14.12
CA ARG A 82 -1.48 -3.73 12.88
C ARG A 82 -2.38 -3.79 11.64
N SER A 83 -3.34 -4.71 11.60
CA SER A 83 -4.31 -4.83 10.52
C SER A 83 -5.19 -3.56 10.41
N ALA A 84 -5.59 -2.97 11.54
CA ALA A 84 -6.34 -1.72 11.53
C ALA A 84 -5.56 -0.56 10.86
N TYR A 85 -4.25 -0.46 11.12
CA TYR A 85 -3.41 0.54 10.44
C TYR A 85 -3.19 0.22 8.97
N LYS A 86 -3.11 -1.05 8.58
CA LYS A 86 -3.10 -1.46 7.16
C LYS A 86 -4.41 -1.13 6.45
N ALA A 87 -5.55 -1.28 7.12
CA ALA A 87 -6.84 -0.86 6.56
C ALA A 87 -6.87 0.66 6.34
N LYS A 88 -6.37 1.46 7.28
CA LYS A 88 -6.19 2.92 7.10
C LYS A 88 -5.29 3.23 5.89
N GLU A 89 -4.16 2.53 5.77
CA GLU A 89 -3.24 2.65 4.64
C GLU A 89 -3.94 2.40 3.31
N MET A 90 -4.67 1.29 3.19
CA MET A 90 -5.40 0.93 1.96
C MET A 90 -6.50 1.93 1.59
N VAL A 91 -7.21 2.48 2.58
CA VAL A 91 -8.25 3.50 2.35
C VAL A 91 -7.63 4.78 1.80
N GLU A 92 -6.54 5.24 2.41
CA GLU A 92 -5.86 6.46 1.96
C GLU A 92 -5.18 6.27 0.60
N GLU A 93 -4.56 5.10 0.37
CA GLU A 93 -3.99 4.74 -0.93
C GLU A 93 -5.07 4.76 -2.01
N ARG A 94 -6.24 4.20 -1.74
CA ARG A 94 -7.39 4.25 -2.66
C ARG A 94 -7.83 5.69 -2.95
N SER A 95 -7.90 6.55 -1.93
CA SER A 95 -8.22 7.98 -2.10
C SER A 95 -7.19 8.70 -2.96
N TYR A 96 -5.91 8.37 -2.80
CA TYR A 96 -4.82 8.91 -3.61
C TYR A 96 -4.89 8.43 -5.07
N LEU A 97 -5.12 7.14 -5.31
CA LEU A 97 -5.26 6.63 -6.67
C LEU A 97 -6.49 7.23 -7.37
N ARG A 98 -7.58 7.47 -6.63
CA ARG A 98 -8.75 8.17 -7.15
C ARG A 98 -8.42 9.58 -7.65
N SER A 99 -7.65 10.37 -6.88
CA SER A 99 -7.30 11.72 -7.31
C SER A 99 -6.37 11.73 -8.53
N ILE A 100 -5.50 10.72 -8.65
CA ILE A 100 -4.70 10.52 -9.88
C ILE A 100 -5.60 10.20 -11.07
N LEU A 101 -6.61 9.33 -10.92
CA LEU A 101 -7.55 8.99 -11.99
C LEU A 101 -8.43 10.16 -12.40
N GLU A 102 -8.80 11.03 -11.46
CA GLU A 102 -9.54 12.25 -11.76
C GLU A 102 -8.69 13.24 -12.58
N ALA A 103 -7.37 13.28 -12.35
CA ALA A 103 -6.43 14.10 -13.11
C ALA A 103 -6.05 13.47 -14.48
N ASP A 104 -5.90 12.15 -14.54
CA ASP A 104 -5.63 11.39 -15.77
C ASP A 104 -6.49 10.11 -15.82
N PRO A 105 -7.68 10.19 -16.43
CA PRO A 105 -8.58 9.04 -16.55
C PRO A 105 -8.06 7.92 -17.46
N SER A 106 -7.05 8.20 -18.30
CA SER A 106 -6.48 7.22 -19.25
C SER A 106 -5.47 6.28 -18.60
N SER A 107 -5.11 6.52 -17.33
CA SER A 107 -4.15 5.69 -16.61
C SER A 107 -4.73 4.32 -16.23
N LEU A 108 -4.60 3.36 -17.14
CA LEU A 108 -5.08 1.97 -16.95
C LEU A 108 -4.44 1.29 -15.74
N LEU A 109 -3.17 1.61 -15.44
CA LEU A 109 -2.45 1.04 -14.30
C LEU A 109 -3.09 1.47 -12.98
N VAL A 110 -3.33 2.78 -12.82
CA VAL A 110 -3.92 3.36 -11.62
C VAL A 110 -5.37 2.88 -11.46
N ARG A 111 -6.10 2.71 -12.57
CA ARG A 111 -7.46 2.18 -12.56
C ARG A 111 -7.51 0.75 -12.04
N TYR A 112 -6.59 -0.11 -12.51
CA TYR A 112 -6.49 -1.49 -12.04
C TYR A 112 -6.18 -1.55 -10.54
N GLU A 113 -5.22 -0.76 -10.06
CA GLU A 113 -4.87 -0.69 -8.62
C GLU A 113 -6.04 -0.21 -7.76
N TYR A 114 -6.75 0.83 -8.20
CA TYR A 114 -7.93 1.34 -7.52
C TYR A 114 -9.04 0.28 -7.40
N GLU A 115 -9.34 -0.44 -8.50
CA GLU A 115 -10.35 -1.50 -8.52
C GLU A 115 -9.94 -2.68 -7.63
N LEU A 116 -8.66 -3.03 -7.58
CA LEU A 116 -8.14 -4.09 -6.70
C LEU A 116 -8.33 -3.74 -5.22
N LEU A 117 -7.97 -2.51 -4.81
CA LEU A 117 -8.18 -2.05 -3.43
C LEU A 117 -9.67 -1.98 -3.07
N ALA A 118 -10.53 -1.55 -4.00
CA ALA A 118 -11.98 -1.51 -3.78
C ALA A 118 -12.56 -2.91 -3.52
N LYS A 119 -12.13 -3.93 -4.27
CA LYS A 119 -12.58 -5.32 -4.08
C LYS A 119 -12.17 -5.89 -2.73
N HIS A 120 -10.95 -5.62 -2.28
CA HIS A 120 -10.48 -6.06 -0.96
C HIS A 120 -11.28 -5.42 0.19
N ALA A 121 -11.73 -4.18 0.04
CA ALA A 121 -12.59 -3.52 1.02
C ALA A 121 -13.99 -4.18 1.12
N HIS A 122 -14.56 -4.64 0.01
CA HIS A 122 -15.88 -5.30 0.01
C HIS A 122 -15.86 -6.70 0.62
N HIS A 123 -14.75 -7.43 0.54
CA HIS A 123 -14.62 -8.77 1.14
C HIS A 123 -14.44 -8.75 2.66
N ALA A 124 -14.07 -7.61 3.26
CA ALA A 124 -13.93 -7.47 4.71
C ALA A 124 -15.27 -7.33 5.47
N HIS A 125 -16.40 -7.23 4.75
CA HIS A 125 -17.75 -6.99 5.30
C HIS A 125 -18.73 -8.17 5.16
N ARG A 126 -18.24 -9.39 4.88
CA ARG A 126 -19.03 -10.63 4.93
C ARG A 126 -18.51 -11.55 6.02
#